data_AF-A0A0D3JQ22-F1
#
_entry.id   AF-A0A0D3JQ22-F1
#
_cell.length_a   1.000
_cell.length_b   1.000
_cell.length_c   1.000
_cell.angle_alpha   90.00
_cell.angle_beta   90.00
_cell.angle_gamma   90.00
#
_symmetry.space_group_name_H-M   'P 1'
#
loop_
_entity.id
_entity.type
_entity.pdbx_description
1 polymer ?
#
loop_
_entity_poly.entity_id
_entity_poly.type
_entity_poly.pdbx_seq_one_letter_code
_entity_poly.pdbx_strand_id
1 'polypeptide(L)'
;MAKGAAMGGEAVAWEEEGGEEEGAAPPSRGGLQLPPRPERQLPFVYDPAKLPPLPVLDDRGVANCPEQHPPSAWQHHPAELAEREAAQRRAAFEAEFDRRAKQLGDAPPEARKIVPGEPFSPLEQLMAVLPPRSAAHALPSVYAQLMEPGSPLAHLYPLDFRQDLNGAPSRGAEGGP
;
A
#
# COMPACT_ATOMS: atom_id res chain seq x y z
N MET A 1 -30.14 -50.82 30.50
CA MET A 1 -30.71 -49.90 31.51
C MET A 1 -29.67 -48.81 31.75
N ALA A 2 -29.90 -47.65 31.13
CA ALA A 2 -30.39 -46.42 31.78
C ALA A 2 -29.26 -45.70 32.56
N LYS A 3 -28.76 -44.59 32.00
CA LYS A 3 -28.90 -43.19 32.49
C LYS A 3 -28.18 -42.94 33.82
N GLY A 4 -27.35 -41.93 34.03
CA GLY A 4 -27.03 -40.69 33.32
C GLY A 4 -26.67 -39.60 34.36
N ALA A 5 -26.32 -38.41 33.87
CA ALA A 5 -26.10 -37.13 34.59
C ALA A 5 -24.73 -36.95 35.30
N ALA A 6 -24.10 -35.78 35.37
CA ALA A 6 -24.32 -34.43 34.82
C ALA A 6 -22.98 -33.63 34.98
N MET A 7 -22.60 -32.79 34.01
CA MET A 7 -22.59 -31.30 34.04
C MET A 7 -21.65 -30.60 35.04
N GLY A 8 -20.93 -29.58 34.52
CA GLY A 8 -20.28 -28.49 35.27
C GLY A 8 -18.76 -28.43 34.98
N GLY A 9 -18.20 -27.50 34.21
CA GLY A 9 -18.60 -26.12 33.96
C GLY A 9 -17.90 -25.22 34.98
N GLU A 10 -16.57 -25.08 34.87
CA GLU A 10 -15.80 -24.17 35.73
C GLU A 10 -15.78 -22.78 35.11
N ALA A 11 -16.83 -22.01 35.41
CA ALA A 11 -16.83 -20.56 35.24
C ALA A 11 -16.17 -19.97 36.49
N VAL A 12 -15.04 -19.29 36.31
CA VAL A 12 -14.41 -18.52 37.39
C VAL A 12 -15.34 -17.37 37.74
N ALA A 13 -15.85 -17.44 38.97
CA ALA A 13 -16.64 -16.41 39.62
C ALA A 13 -15.77 -15.17 39.84
N TRP A 14 -16.26 -14.02 39.40
CA TRP A 14 -15.79 -12.73 39.88
C TRP A 14 -16.62 -12.38 41.11
N GLU A 15 -15.94 -12.12 42.23
CA GLU A 15 -16.57 -11.69 43.48
C GLU A 15 -17.12 -10.27 43.30
N GLU A 16 -18.42 -10.11 43.56
CA GLU A 16 -19.05 -8.82 43.79
C GLU A 16 -18.72 -8.36 45.21
N GLU A 17 -17.86 -7.36 45.37
CA GLU A 17 -17.91 -6.50 46.54
C GLU A 17 -18.82 -5.31 46.23
N GLY A 18 -20.05 -5.39 46.75
CA GLY A 18 -20.91 -4.24 46.96
C GLY A 18 -20.47 -3.49 48.22
N GLY A 19 -19.99 -2.26 48.05
CA GLY A 19 -19.83 -1.28 49.11
C GLY A 19 -20.73 -0.09 48.83
N GLU A 20 -21.77 0.08 49.65
CA GLU A 20 -22.55 1.31 49.75
C GLU A 20 -21.64 2.43 50.28
N GLU A 21 -21.55 3.57 49.58
CA GLU A 21 -21.23 4.83 50.24
C GLU A 21 -22.01 6.00 49.63
N GLU A 22 -22.69 6.68 50.54
CA GLU A 22 -23.60 7.79 50.38
C GLU A 22 -22.82 9.10 50.23
N GLY A 23 -23.22 9.95 49.26
CA GLY A 23 -23.09 11.41 49.31
C GLY A 23 -21.72 12.06 49.57
N ALA A 24 -21.00 12.43 48.50
CA ALA A 24 -20.13 13.60 48.53
C ALA A 24 -20.02 14.26 47.13
N ALA A 25 -20.24 15.58 47.08
CA ALA A 25 -20.16 16.37 45.85
C ALA A 25 -18.74 16.33 45.24
N PRO A 26 -18.59 16.21 43.90
CA PRO A 26 -17.26 16.19 43.30
C PRO A 26 -16.57 17.56 43.43
N PRO A 27 -15.28 17.61 43.79
CA PRO A 27 -14.53 18.86 43.90
C PRO A 27 -14.38 19.52 42.52
N SER A 28 -14.47 20.85 42.53
CA SER A 28 -14.35 21.73 41.36
C SER A 28 -13.12 21.36 40.53
N ARG A 29 -13.34 20.86 39.31
CA ARG A 29 -12.26 20.60 38.33
C ARG A 29 -11.51 21.90 38.06
N GLY A 30 -10.26 21.94 38.51
CA GLY A 30 -9.30 22.98 38.14
C GLY A 30 -9.26 23.12 36.62
N GLY A 31 -9.32 24.37 36.14
CA GLY A 31 -9.28 24.69 34.72
C GLY A 31 -8.01 24.15 34.08
N LEU A 32 -8.17 23.34 33.02
CA LEU A 32 -7.08 23.02 32.11
C LEU A 32 -6.65 24.31 31.40
N GLN A 33 -5.59 24.93 31.88
CA GLN A 33 -4.95 26.05 31.18
C GLN A 33 -4.32 25.49 29.89
N LEU A 34 -5.00 25.68 28.76
CA LEU A 34 -4.44 25.35 27.45
C LEU A 34 -3.26 26.30 27.17
N PRO A 35 -2.09 25.81 26.70
CA PRO A 35 -1.00 26.69 26.28
C PRO A 35 -1.47 27.61 25.14
N PRO A 36 -0.93 28.84 25.02
CA PRO A 36 -1.28 29.74 23.93
C PRO A 36 -0.93 29.08 22.59
N ARG A 37 -1.93 28.95 21.70
CA ARG A 37 -1.71 28.45 20.34
C ARG A 37 -0.75 29.41 19.61
N PRO A 38 0.29 28.90 18.92
CA PRO A 38 1.06 29.74 18.02
C PRO A 38 0.14 30.25 16.92
N GLU A 39 0.20 31.56 16.64
CA GLU A 39 -0.55 32.19 15.56
C GLU A 39 -0.20 31.51 14.23
N ARG A 40 -1.14 30.72 13.69
CA ARG A 40 -1.06 30.28 12.29
C ARG A 40 -1.23 31.51 11.43
N GLN A 41 -0.14 32.02 10.87
CA GLN A 41 -0.24 32.85 9.68
C GLN A 41 -0.87 31.99 8.59
N LEU A 42 -2.12 32.27 8.28
CA LEU A 42 -2.80 31.64 7.14
C LEU A 42 -2.05 32.08 5.88
N PRO A 43 -1.72 31.17 4.95
CA PRO A 43 -0.93 31.50 3.76
C PRO A 43 -1.65 32.47 2.79
N PHE A 44 -2.88 32.84 3.11
CA PHE A 44 -3.73 33.75 2.38
C PHE A 44 -4.12 34.91 3.31
N VAL A 45 -3.70 36.13 2.95
CA VAL A 45 -4.26 37.36 3.53
C VAL A 45 -5.69 37.48 3.01
N TYR A 46 -6.67 37.48 3.92
CA TYR A 46 -8.07 37.66 3.58
C TYR A 46 -8.28 39.09 3.07
N ASP A 47 -8.52 39.24 1.76
CA ASP A 47 -8.89 40.51 1.15
C ASP A 47 -10.42 40.62 1.13
N PRO A 48 -11.04 41.43 2.01
CA PRO A 48 -12.50 41.54 2.09
C PRO A 48 -13.12 42.12 0.82
N ALA A 49 -12.34 42.79 -0.04
CA ALA A 49 -12.81 43.32 -1.32
C ALA A 49 -12.86 42.25 -2.44
N LYS A 50 -12.23 41.07 -2.23
CA LYS A 50 -12.24 39.94 -3.18
C LYS A 50 -13.19 38.82 -2.77
N LEU A 51 -14.03 39.05 -1.77
CA LEU A 51 -14.99 38.05 -1.33
C LEU A 51 -16.07 37.88 -2.41
N PRO A 52 -16.42 36.64 -2.81
CA PRO A 52 -17.60 36.43 -3.62
C PRO A 52 -18.83 37.01 -2.88
N PRO A 53 -19.81 37.59 -3.61
CA PRO A 53 -21.00 38.13 -2.98
C PRO A 53 -21.68 37.03 -2.16
N LEU A 54 -22.11 37.37 -0.94
CA LEU A 54 -22.81 36.44 -0.07
C LEU A 54 -24.04 35.89 -0.81
N PRO A 55 -24.34 34.59 -0.69
CA PRO A 55 -25.50 34.01 -1.35
C PRO A 55 -26.76 34.72 -0.87
N VAL A 56 -27.58 35.15 -1.82
CA VAL A 56 -28.91 35.69 -1.52
C VAL A 56 -29.79 34.50 -1.12
N LEU A 57 -30.19 34.49 0.15
CA LEU A 57 -31.13 33.51 0.69
C LEU A 57 -32.54 33.90 0.23
N ASP A 58 -33.31 32.94 -0.25
CA ASP A 58 -34.73 33.14 -0.52
C ASP A 58 -35.55 33.25 0.79
N ASP A 59 -36.84 33.55 0.69
CA ASP A 59 -37.72 33.71 1.86
C ASP A 59 -37.87 32.43 2.72
N ARG A 60 -37.32 31.31 2.25
CA ARG A 60 -37.26 30.02 2.96
C ARG A 60 -35.89 29.77 3.59
N GLY A 61 -34.97 30.71 3.50
CA GLY A 61 -33.60 30.58 4.00
C GLY A 61 -32.74 29.63 3.16
N VAL A 62 -33.12 29.37 1.89
CA VAL A 62 -32.35 28.53 0.97
C VAL A 62 -31.55 29.44 0.04
N ALA A 63 -30.25 29.22 -0.05
CA ALA A 63 -29.40 29.96 -0.96
C ALA A 63 -29.80 29.61 -2.40
N ASN A 64 -30.25 30.59 -3.18
CA ASN A 64 -30.40 30.40 -4.62
C ASN A 64 -28.99 30.49 -5.24
N CYS A 65 -28.36 29.34 -5.42
CA CYS A 65 -27.11 29.24 -6.16
C CYS A 65 -27.44 29.39 -7.66
N PRO A 66 -27.10 30.50 -8.34
CA PRO A 66 -27.09 30.47 -9.81
C PRO A 66 -26.13 29.36 -10.22
N GLU A 67 -26.43 28.61 -11.29
CA GLU A 67 -25.54 27.57 -11.85
C GLU A 67 -24.16 28.19 -12.10
N GLN A 68 -23.29 28.07 -11.10
CA GLN A 68 -21.89 28.39 -11.24
C GLN A 68 -21.30 27.19 -11.94
N HIS A 69 -21.17 27.28 -13.26
CA HIS A 69 -20.27 26.40 -13.98
C HIS A 69 -18.93 26.42 -13.24
N PRO A 70 -18.35 25.26 -12.92
CA PRO A 70 -17.07 25.23 -12.24
C PRO A 70 -16.08 26.08 -13.06
N PRO A 71 -15.21 26.88 -12.40
CA PRO A 71 -14.24 27.71 -13.11
C PRO A 71 -13.49 26.86 -14.13
N SER A 72 -13.15 27.40 -15.29
CA SER A 72 -12.51 26.64 -16.37
C SER A 72 -11.23 25.88 -15.97
N ALA A 73 -10.58 26.33 -14.90
CA ALA A 73 -9.47 25.64 -14.25
C ALA A 73 -9.81 24.23 -13.71
N TRP A 74 -11.09 23.92 -13.48
CA TRP A 74 -11.59 22.62 -12.99
C TRP A 74 -12.21 21.77 -14.11
N GLN A 75 -12.22 22.26 -15.35
CA GLN A 75 -12.86 21.57 -16.49
C GLN A 75 -12.03 20.40 -17.04
N HIS A 76 -10.76 20.28 -16.65
CA HIS A 76 -10.01 19.05 -16.83
C HIS A 76 -9.97 18.31 -15.51
N HIS A 77 -10.75 17.24 -15.42
CA HIS A 77 -10.74 16.41 -14.22
C HIS A 77 -9.31 15.87 -14.03
N PRO A 78 -8.73 15.89 -12.81
CA PRO A 78 -7.36 15.42 -12.58
C PRO A 78 -7.13 13.97 -13.06
N ALA A 79 -8.20 13.16 -13.10
CA ALA A 79 -8.16 11.83 -13.70
C ALA A 79 -7.96 11.84 -15.22
N GLU A 80 -8.61 12.75 -15.97
CA GLU A 80 -8.48 12.82 -17.44
C GLU A 80 -7.08 13.26 -17.86
N LEU A 81 -6.45 14.16 -17.10
CA LEU A 81 -5.05 14.54 -17.33
C LEU A 81 -4.12 13.35 -17.08
N ALA A 82 -4.29 12.63 -15.98
CA ALA A 82 -3.53 11.43 -15.68
C ALA A 82 -3.72 10.32 -16.73
N GLU A 83 -4.94 10.14 -17.23
CA GLU A 83 -5.24 9.20 -18.32
C GLU A 83 -4.58 9.63 -19.64
N ARG A 84 -4.61 10.92 -19.99
CA ARG A 84 -3.91 11.43 -21.18
C ARG A 84 -2.40 11.26 -21.06
N GLU A 85 -1.81 11.52 -19.90
CA GLU A 85 -0.39 11.29 -19.67
C GLU A 85 -0.03 9.80 -19.74
N ALA A 86 -0.85 8.92 -19.16
CA ALA A 86 -0.65 7.48 -19.27
C ALA A 86 -0.77 7.00 -20.73
N ALA A 87 -1.73 7.53 -21.48
CA ALA A 87 -1.89 7.26 -22.91
C ALA A 87 -0.67 7.73 -23.72
N GLN A 88 -0.16 8.94 -23.42
CA GLN A 88 1.08 9.43 -24.03
C GLN A 88 2.28 8.53 -23.73
N ARG A 89 2.41 8.06 -22.48
CA ARG A 89 3.48 7.11 -22.09
C ARG A 89 3.39 5.78 -22.84
N ARG A 90 2.18 5.23 -22.97
CA ARG A 90 1.95 4.00 -23.74
C ARG A 90 2.29 4.19 -25.22
N ALA A 91 1.80 5.27 -25.84
CA ALA A 91 2.08 5.58 -27.23
C ALA A 91 3.58 5.80 -27.49
N ALA A 92 4.28 6.48 -26.56
CA ALA A 92 5.72 6.66 -26.65
C ALA A 92 6.49 5.32 -26.55
N PHE A 93 6.05 4.42 -25.67
CA PHE A 93 6.61 3.07 -25.56
C PHE A 93 6.40 2.26 -26.84
N GLU A 94 5.18 2.25 -27.38
CA GLU A 94 4.84 1.53 -28.62
C GLU A 94 5.66 2.04 -29.81
N ALA A 95 5.80 3.36 -29.96
CA ALA A 95 6.62 3.95 -31.02
C ALA A 95 8.11 3.54 -30.88
N GLU A 96 8.65 3.51 -29.66
CA GLU A 96 10.02 3.05 -29.41
C GLU A 96 10.18 1.55 -29.69
N PHE A 97 9.18 0.74 -29.32
CA PHE A 97 9.15 -0.67 -29.61
C PHE A 97 9.17 -0.92 -31.12
N ASP A 98 8.30 -0.27 -31.89
CA ASP A 98 8.26 -0.38 -33.35
C ASP A 98 9.57 0.05 -34.00
N ARG A 99 10.18 1.11 -33.48
CA ARG A 99 11.51 1.57 -33.93
C ARG A 99 12.56 0.47 -33.75
N ARG A 100 12.62 -0.15 -32.57
CA ARG A 100 13.57 -1.23 -32.27
C ARG A 100 13.25 -2.52 -33.03
N ALA A 101 11.98 -2.84 -33.23
CA ALA A 101 11.55 -4.00 -34.01
C ALA A 101 12.02 -3.89 -35.46
N LYS A 102 11.92 -2.69 -36.07
CA LYS A 102 12.49 -2.41 -37.40
C LYS A 102 14.01 -2.57 -37.43
N GLN A 103 14.72 -1.99 -36.45
CA GLN A 103 16.17 -2.15 -36.33
C GLN A 103 16.59 -3.63 -36.22
N LEU A 104 15.85 -4.42 -35.44
CA LEU A 104 16.09 -5.85 -35.35
C LEU A 104 15.82 -6.51 -36.70
N GLY A 105 14.72 -6.16 -37.37
CA GLY A 105 14.30 -6.60 -38.71
C GLY A 105 15.31 -6.31 -39.84
N ASP A 106 16.10 -5.26 -39.71
CA ASP A 106 17.18 -4.90 -40.64
C ASP A 106 18.55 -5.49 -40.22
N ALA A 107 18.67 -5.96 -38.97
CA ALA A 107 19.91 -6.53 -38.47
C ALA A 107 20.27 -7.85 -39.17
N PRO A 108 21.58 -8.16 -39.34
CA PRO A 108 22.05 -9.41 -39.93
C PRO A 108 21.46 -10.63 -39.21
N PRO A 109 21.25 -11.76 -39.91
CA PRO A 109 20.63 -12.96 -39.34
C PRO A 109 21.39 -13.52 -38.12
N GLU A 110 22.71 -13.34 -38.08
CA GLU A 110 23.53 -13.75 -36.93
C GLU A 110 23.17 -12.99 -35.64
N ALA A 111 22.66 -11.77 -35.74
CA ALA A 111 22.23 -10.98 -34.57
C ALA A 111 20.94 -11.52 -33.92
N ARG A 112 20.19 -12.37 -34.63
CA ARG A 112 18.95 -13.00 -34.13
C ARG A 112 19.11 -14.48 -33.80
N LYS A 113 20.31 -15.03 -34.04
CA LYS A 113 20.58 -16.44 -33.87
C LYS A 113 20.69 -16.77 -32.39
N ILE A 114 19.68 -17.45 -31.87
CA ILE A 114 19.75 -18.06 -30.54
C ILE A 114 20.56 -19.35 -30.69
N VAL A 115 21.72 -19.41 -30.05
CA VAL A 115 22.53 -20.63 -29.98
C VAL A 115 21.95 -21.50 -28.85
N PRO A 116 21.55 -22.76 -29.12
CA PRO A 116 21.05 -23.63 -28.07
C PRO A 116 22.16 -23.95 -27.08
N GLY A 117 21.84 -23.85 -25.79
CA GLY A 117 22.70 -24.33 -24.70
C GLY A 117 22.40 -25.78 -24.32
N GLU A 118 22.96 -26.22 -23.20
CA GLU A 118 22.68 -27.51 -22.58
C GLU A 118 21.67 -27.34 -21.43
N PRO A 119 20.79 -28.32 -21.19
CA PRO A 119 19.90 -28.29 -20.03
C PRO A 119 20.72 -28.48 -18.74
N PHE A 120 20.33 -27.78 -17.68
CA PHE A 120 20.92 -27.99 -16.35
C PHE A 120 20.63 -29.40 -15.82
N SER A 121 21.58 -29.96 -15.07
CA SER A 121 21.31 -31.15 -14.28
C SER A 121 20.26 -30.85 -13.19
N PRO A 122 19.54 -31.86 -12.67
CA PRO A 122 18.50 -31.62 -11.66
C PRO A 122 19.01 -30.87 -10.43
N LEU A 123 20.22 -31.13 -9.96
CA LEU A 123 20.79 -30.45 -8.80
C LEU A 123 21.20 -29.01 -9.11
N GLU A 124 21.79 -28.76 -10.28
CA GLU A 124 22.12 -27.40 -10.73
C GLU A 124 20.85 -26.56 -10.88
N GLN A 125 19.79 -27.14 -11.42
CA GLN A 125 18.49 -26.49 -11.52
C GLN A 125 17.93 -26.15 -10.15
N LEU A 126 17.99 -27.08 -9.19
CA LEU A 126 17.55 -26.82 -7.81
C LEU A 126 18.37 -25.70 -7.17
N MET A 127 19.69 -25.65 -7.40
CA MET A 127 20.51 -24.54 -6.92
C MET A 127 20.11 -23.20 -7.57
N ALA A 128 19.79 -23.20 -8.86
CA ALA A 128 19.40 -21.97 -9.56
C ALA A 128 18.06 -21.38 -9.10
N VAL A 129 17.14 -22.20 -8.58
CA VAL A 129 15.76 -21.77 -8.27
C VAL A 129 15.44 -21.68 -6.78
N LEU A 130 16.13 -22.44 -5.93
CA LEU A 130 15.79 -22.52 -4.51
C LEU A 130 16.53 -21.45 -3.68
N PRO A 131 15.84 -20.81 -2.72
CA PRO A 131 16.51 -19.98 -1.72
C PRO A 131 17.25 -20.85 -0.68
N PRO A 132 18.25 -20.28 0.05
CA PRO A 132 19.01 -21.00 1.07
C PRO A 132 18.15 -21.68 2.14
N ARG A 133 17.00 -21.09 2.49
CA ARG A 133 16.07 -21.63 3.49
C ARG A 133 15.57 -23.04 3.17
N SER A 134 15.40 -23.37 1.90
CA SER A 134 14.95 -24.69 1.45
C SER A 134 16.09 -25.69 1.21
N ALA A 135 17.35 -25.23 1.21
CA ALA A 135 18.51 -26.04 0.83
C ALA A 135 18.69 -27.27 1.75
N ALA A 136 18.47 -27.10 3.06
CA ALA A 136 18.65 -28.18 4.04
C ALA A 136 17.76 -29.41 3.80
N HIS A 137 16.61 -29.25 3.15
CA HIS A 137 15.66 -30.34 2.90
C HIS A 137 15.64 -30.81 1.44
N ALA A 138 16.05 -29.95 0.51
CA ALA A 138 15.93 -30.21 -0.93
C ALA A 138 17.26 -30.58 -1.61
N LEU A 139 18.40 -30.35 -0.96
CA LEU A 139 19.73 -30.54 -1.54
C LEU A 139 20.62 -31.42 -0.65
N PRO A 140 21.58 -32.17 -1.23
CA PRO A 140 22.63 -32.80 -0.46
C PRO A 140 23.49 -31.75 0.29
N SER A 141 24.00 -32.11 1.47
CA SER A 141 24.71 -31.19 2.37
C SER A 141 25.87 -30.42 1.71
N VAL A 142 26.62 -31.07 0.81
CA VAL A 142 27.74 -30.43 0.10
C VAL A 142 27.27 -29.28 -0.79
N TYR A 143 26.11 -29.41 -1.43
CA TYR A 143 25.53 -28.35 -2.25
C TYR A 143 24.88 -27.25 -1.40
N ALA A 144 24.30 -27.60 -0.25
CA ALA A 144 23.74 -26.61 0.67
C ALA A 144 24.82 -25.63 1.19
N GLN A 145 26.04 -26.11 1.44
CA GLN A 145 27.17 -25.26 1.84
C GLN A 145 27.53 -24.20 0.80
N LEU A 146 27.23 -24.44 -0.48
CA LEU A 146 27.49 -23.46 -1.55
C LEU A 146 26.52 -22.28 -1.52
N MET A 147 25.42 -22.35 -0.77
CA MET A 147 24.46 -21.26 -0.60
C MET A 147 24.73 -20.39 0.63
N GLU A 148 25.73 -20.75 1.44
CA GLU A 148 26.09 -20.02 2.66
C GLU A 148 26.86 -18.71 2.34
N PRO A 149 26.81 -17.69 3.22
CA PRO A 149 27.45 -16.39 2.99
C PRO A 149 28.97 -16.43 2.73
N GLY A 150 29.65 -17.50 3.13
CA GLY A 150 31.09 -17.70 2.90
C GLY A 150 31.44 -18.37 1.56
N SER A 151 30.45 -18.78 0.78
CA SER A 151 30.63 -19.44 -0.51
C SER A 151 30.98 -18.45 -1.63
N PRO A 152 31.73 -18.86 -2.67
CA PRO A 152 31.88 -18.08 -3.90
C PRO A 152 30.56 -17.68 -4.56
N LEU A 153 29.48 -18.46 -4.33
CA LEU A 153 28.16 -18.23 -4.91
C LEU A 153 27.23 -17.40 -4.01
N ALA A 154 27.68 -16.94 -2.84
CA ALA A 154 26.83 -16.25 -1.86
C ALA A 154 26.05 -15.04 -2.42
N HIS A 155 26.63 -14.33 -3.39
CA HIS A 155 26.01 -13.17 -4.04
C HIS A 155 24.74 -13.51 -4.85
N LEU A 156 24.57 -14.77 -5.25
CA LEU A 156 23.37 -15.25 -5.95
C LEU A 156 22.21 -15.52 -4.98
N TYR A 157 22.50 -15.60 -3.68
CA TYR A 157 21.54 -15.97 -2.64
C TYR A 157 21.43 -14.88 -1.55
N PRO A 158 20.95 -13.67 -1.90
CA PRO A 158 20.71 -12.65 -0.89
C PRO A 158 19.65 -13.11 0.11
N LEU A 159 19.86 -12.83 1.39
CA LEU A 159 18.88 -13.13 2.44
C LEU A 159 17.59 -12.30 2.27
N ASP A 160 17.75 -11.04 1.89
CA ASP A 160 16.67 -10.09 1.65
C ASP A 160 16.84 -9.42 0.28
N PHE A 161 15.74 -9.27 -0.45
CA PHE A 161 15.68 -8.56 -1.72
C PHE A 161 14.52 -7.57 -1.73
N ARG A 162 14.68 -6.47 -2.46
CA ARG A 162 13.62 -5.46 -2.62
C ARG A 162 12.65 -5.92 -3.70
N GLN A 163 11.37 -6.03 -3.35
CA GLN A 163 10.30 -6.30 -4.31
C GLN A 163 9.67 -4.98 -4.75
N ASP A 164 9.71 -4.70 -6.06
CA ASP A 164 8.96 -3.59 -6.65
C ASP A 164 7.53 -4.05 -6.96
N LEU A 165 6.54 -3.30 -6.46
CA LEU A 165 5.13 -3.60 -6.67
C LEU A 165 4.62 -3.06 -8.00
N ASN A 166 5.35 -2.19 -8.71
CA ASN A 166 4.93 -1.63 -10.01
C ASN A 166 3.48 -1.10 -10.02
N GLY A 167 3.01 -0.55 -8.90
CA GLY A 167 1.63 -0.05 -8.72
C GLY A 167 0.57 -1.11 -8.45
N ALA A 168 0.94 -2.40 -8.33
CA ALA A 168 0.03 -3.44 -7.85
C ALA A 168 -0.28 -3.22 -6.36
N PRO A 169 -1.55 -3.32 -5.93
CA PRO A 169 -1.89 -3.21 -4.52
C PRO A 169 -1.15 -4.29 -3.73
N SER A 170 -0.53 -3.89 -2.63
CA SER A 170 0.10 -4.84 -1.72
C SER A 170 -0.99 -5.79 -1.20
N ARG A 171 -0.65 -7.08 -1.13
CA ARG A 171 -1.52 -8.11 -0.57
C ARG A 171 -1.59 -7.90 0.96
N GLY A 172 -2.35 -6.89 1.41
CA GLY A 172 -2.41 -6.49 2.81
C GLY A 172 -3.28 -5.28 3.15
N ALA A 173 -4.00 -4.68 2.19
CA ALA A 173 -4.92 -3.56 2.46
C ALA A 173 -6.38 -3.99 2.76
N GLU A 174 -6.64 -5.28 2.93
CA GLU A 174 -7.91 -5.75 3.50
C GLU A 174 -7.67 -6.21 4.93
N GLY A 175 -8.14 -5.41 5.89
CA GLY A 175 -8.23 -5.79 7.29
C GLY A 175 -9.09 -7.04 7.43
N GLY A 176 -8.54 -8.07 8.07
CA GLY A 176 -9.32 -9.18 8.58
C GLY A 176 -10.07 -8.78 9.86
N PRO A 177 -11.24 -9.39 10.14
CA PRO A 177 -12.00 -9.21 11.38
C PRO A 177 -11.26 -9.73 12.63
#